data_AF-A0AAU1HQQ4-F1
#
_entry.id   AF-A0AAU1HQQ4-F1
#
_cell.length_a   1.000
_cell.length_b   1.000
_cell.length_c   1.000
_cell.angle_alpha   90.00
_cell.angle_beta   90.00
_cell.angle_gamma   90.00
#
_symmetry.space_group_name_H-M   'P 1'
#
loop_
_entity.id
_entity.type
_entity.pdbx_description
1 polymer ?
#
loop_
_entity_poly.entity_id
_entity_poly.type
_entity_poly.pdbx_seq_one_letter_code
_entity_poly.pdbx_strand_id
1 'polypeptide(L)'
;MTTVRGWLRCFSRRAARAAVVFTSLLVALADDPAMVLPAHAGSPVRDALYAVVGFAFAARARLGKLKVPTWLLMSAACHGRLLAPGWPPA
;
A
#
# COMPACT_ATOMS: atom_id res chain seq x y z
N MET A 1 -0.37 -24.07 5.64
CA MET A 1 0.41 -23.69 4.44
C MET A 1 -0.09 -22.35 3.89
N THR A 2 0.78 -21.37 3.71
CA THR A 2 0.41 -20.05 3.21
C THR A 2 0.41 -20.04 1.68
N THR A 3 -0.68 -20.49 1.04
CA THR A 3 -0.77 -20.49 -0.43
C THR A 3 -1.02 -19.07 -0.95
N VAL A 4 -0.56 -18.76 -2.16
CA VAL A 4 -0.82 -17.45 -2.83
C VAL A 4 -2.31 -17.09 -2.79
N ARG A 5 -3.19 -18.08 -2.99
CA ARG A 5 -4.64 -17.91 -2.90
C ARG A 5 -5.10 -17.46 -1.51
N GLY A 6 -4.50 -18.01 -0.45
CA GLY A 6 -4.74 -17.59 0.93
C GLY A 6 -4.30 -16.15 1.19
N TRP A 7 -3.15 -15.74 0.65
CA TRP A 7 -2.66 -14.36 0.71
C TRP A 7 -3.60 -13.39 -0.01
N LEU A 8 -4.02 -13.72 -1.23
CA LEU A 8 -4.95 -12.89 -2.00
C LEU A 8 -6.28 -12.73 -1.27
N ARG A 9 -6.84 -13.81 -0.71
CA ARG A 9 -8.08 -13.72 0.09
C ARG A 9 -7.90 -12.85 1.33
N CYS A 10 -6.76 -12.94 2.01
CA CYS A 10 -6.45 -12.09 3.15
C CYS A 10 -6.34 -10.62 2.77
N PHE A 11 -5.65 -10.33 1.66
CA PHE A 11 -5.53 -8.99 1.12
C PHE A 11 -6.89 -8.40 0.76
N SER A 12 -7.74 -9.15 0.03
CA SER A 12 -9.07 -8.67 -0.35
C SER A 12 -9.93 -8.28 0.85
N ARG A 13 -9.88 -9.04 1.95
CA ARG A 13 -10.60 -8.70 3.20
C ARG A 13 -10.09 -7.42 3.86
N ARG A 14 -8.85 -7.00 3.55
CA ARG A 14 -8.18 -5.85 4.19
C ARG A 14 -7.97 -4.69 3.24
N ALA A 15 -8.46 -4.78 2.01
CA ALA A 15 -8.11 -3.87 0.94
C ALA A 15 -8.51 -2.42 1.27
N ALA A 16 -9.69 -2.18 1.84
CA ALA A 16 -10.09 -0.84 2.27
C ALA A 16 -9.13 -0.23 3.30
N ARG A 17 -8.71 -1.01 4.31
CA ARG A 17 -7.76 -0.55 5.33
C ARG A 17 -6.37 -0.31 4.73
N ALA A 18 -5.95 -1.15 3.78
CA ALA A 18 -4.72 -0.95 3.04
C ALA A 18 -4.74 0.33 2.22
N ALA A 19 -5.85 0.60 1.52
CA ALA A 19 -6.04 1.84 0.78
C ALA A 19 -5.88 3.07 1.69
N VAL A 20 -6.56 3.09 2.84
CA VAL A 20 -6.45 4.20 3.80
C VAL A 20 -5.01 4.44 4.25
N VAL A 21 -4.30 3.38 4.68
CA VAL A 21 -2.92 3.51 5.18
C VAL A 21 -1.98 3.99 4.09
N PHE A 22 -1.99 3.36 2.91
CA PHE A 22 -1.07 3.75 1.84
C PHE A 22 -1.40 5.11 1.24
N THR A 23 -2.67 5.51 1.18
CA THR A 23 -3.04 6.87 0.79
C THR A 23 -2.55 7.89 1.81
N SER A 24 -2.63 7.60 3.11
CA SER A 24 -2.10 8.51 4.14
C SER A 24 -0.58 8.69 4.03
N LEU A 25 0.16 7.61 3.75
CA LEU A 25 1.60 7.66 3.53
C LEU A 25 1.97 8.37 2.22
N LEU A 26 1.19 8.18 1.17
CA LEU A 26 1.33 8.92 -0.09
C LEU A 26 1.20 10.42 0.16
N VAL A 27 0.13 10.85 0.84
CA VAL A 27 -0.12 12.27 1.16
C VAL A 27 1.02 12.85 2.00
N ALA A 28 1.55 12.09 2.96
CA ALA A 28 2.66 12.53 3.80
C ALA A 28 3.99 12.72 3.03
N LEU A 29 4.14 12.07 1.87
CA LEU A 29 5.37 12.11 1.07
C LEU A 29 5.25 13.02 -0.16
N ALA A 30 4.04 13.30 -0.62
CA ALA A 30 3.79 14.13 -1.78
C ALA A 30 4.01 15.62 -1.48
N ASP A 31 4.69 16.32 -2.37
CA ASP A 31 4.81 17.79 -2.28
C ASP A 31 3.48 18.49 -2.58
N ASP A 32 2.69 17.94 -3.54
CA ASP A 32 1.31 18.34 -3.81
C ASP A 32 0.39 17.11 -3.83
N PRO A 33 -0.30 16.82 -2.71
CA PRO A 33 -1.19 15.68 -2.61
C PRO A 33 -2.36 15.68 -3.60
N ALA A 34 -2.88 16.86 -3.99
CA ALA A 34 -4.05 16.95 -4.86
C ALA A 34 -3.75 16.41 -6.27
N MET A 35 -2.49 16.50 -6.71
CA MET A 35 -2.04 16.02 -8.02
C MET A 35 -1.76 14.51 -8.06
N VAL A 36 -1.56 13.86 -6.91
CA VAL A 36 -1.12 12.45 -6.84
C VAL A 36 -2.12 11.51 -6.18
N LEU A 37 -3.21 12.04 -5.63
CA LEU A 37 -4.26 11.21 -5.05
C LEU A 37 -4.90 10.34 -6.15
N PRO A 38 -4.93 9.01 -5.96
CA PRO A 38 -5.56 8.13 -6.94
C PRO A 38 -7.07 8.37 -6.97
N ALA A 39 -7.62 8.47 -8.19
CA ALA A 39 -9.06 8.49 -8.39
C ALA A 39 -9.71 7.21 -7.85
N HIS A 40 -10.94 7.32 -7.37
CA HIS A 40 -11.69 6.17 -6.88
C HIS A 40 -11.88 5.15 -8.02
N ALA A 41 -11.40 3.92 -7.80
CA ALA A 41 -11.39 2.85 -8.80
C ALA A 41 -12.64 1.95 -8.75
N GLY A 42 -13.60 2.25 -7.86
CA GLY A 42 -14.86 1.52 -7.72
C GLY A 42 -14.74 0.10 -7.13
N SER A 43 -13.59 -0.25 -6.55
CA SER A 43 -13.38 -1.56 -5.92
C SER A 43 -12.31 -1.45 -4.83
N PRO A 44 -12.57 -1.95 -3.61
CA PRO A 44 -11.61 -1.88 -2.51
C PRO A 44 -10.23 -2.44 -2.87
N VAL A 45 -10.18 -3.52 -3.65
CA VAL A 45 -8.93 -4.15 -4.10
C VAL A 45 -8.17 -3.24 -5.07
N ARG A 46 -8.87 -2.59 -6.01
CA ARG A 46 -8.26 -1.66 -6.96
C ARG A 46 -7.81 -0.38 -6.26
N ASP A 47 -8.63 0.15 -5.35
CA ASP A 47 -8.29 1.33 -4.55
C ASP A 47 -7.03 1.08 -3.71
N ALA A 48 -6.92 -0.11 -3.09
CA ALA A 48 -5.73 -0.51 -2.35
C ALA A 48 -4.48 -0.60 -3.23
N LEU A 49 -4.60 -1.19 -4.43
CA LEU A 49 -3.50 -1.28 -5.38
C LEU A 49 -3.03 0.10 -5.84
N TYR A 50 -3.97 1.00 -6.16
CA TYR A 50 -3.63 2.36 -6.58
C TYR A 50 -2.96 3.16 -5.45
N ALA A 51 -3.44 3.02 -4.21
CA ALA A 51 -2.79 3.62 -3.05
C ALA A 51 -1.37 3.10 -2.84
N VAL A 52 -1.15 1.78 -2.94
CA VAL A 52 0.19 1.16 -2.84
C VAL A 52 1.14 1.68 -3.90
N VAL A 53 0.68 1.74 -5.15
CA VAL A 53 1.49 2.24 -6.28
C VAL A 53 1.79 3.73 -6.13
N GLY A 54 0.79 4.53 -5.77
CA GLY A 54 0.95 5.97 -5.55
C GLY A 54 1.93 6.28 -4.42
N PHE A 55 1.86 5.56 -3.30
CA PHE A 55 2.84 5.66 -2.23
C PHE A 55 4.26 5.30 -2.70
N ALA A 56 4.42 4.23 -3.49
CA ALA A 56 5.73 3.86 -4.04
C ALA A 56 6.31 4.96 -4.95
N PHE A 57 5.48 5.61 -5.76
CA PHE A 57 5.90 6.74 -6.58
C PHE A 57 6.28 7.96 -5.73
N ALA A 58 5.43 8.35 -4.77
CA ALA A 58 5.69 9.47 -3.88
C ALA A 58 6.99 9.26 -3.08
N ALA A 59 7.21 8.06 -2.53
CA ALA A 59 8.45 7.73 -1.82
C ALA A 59 9.69 7.83 -2.71
N ARG A 60 9.63 7.34 -3.94
CA ARG A 60 10.77 7.41 -4.88
C ARG A 60 11.06 8.85 -5.30
N ALA A 61 10.02 9.64 -5.54
CA ALA A 61 10.16 11.06 -5.88
C ALA A 61 10.77 11.84 -4.71
N ARG A 62 10.25 11.65 -3.50
CA ARG A 62 10.64 12.40 -2.30
C ARG A 62 12.03 12.06 -1.79
N LEU A 63 12.36 10.77 -1.73
CA LEU A 63 13.59 10.30 -1.08
C LEU A 63 14.77 10.16 -2.04
N GLY A 64 14.52 10.21 -3.36
CA GLY A 64 15.53 10.12 -4.41
C GLY A 64 16.26 8.77 -4.46
N LYS A 65 16.54 8.26 -5.66
CA LYS A 65 17.40 7.06 -5.91
C LYS A 65 17.08 5.82 -5.04
N LEU A 66 15.82 5.60 -4.64
CA LEU A 66 15.39 4.35 -4.01
C LEU A 66 15.49 3.19 -5.01
N LYS A 67 16.57 2.40 -4.91
CA LYS A 67 16.83 1.19 -5.71
C LYS A 67 16.22 -0.09 -5.12
N VAL A 68 15.29 0.04 -4.17
CA VAL A 68 14.64 -1.10 -3.53
C VAL A 68 13.42 -1.55 -4.33
N PRO A 69 13.15 -2.86 -4.38
CA PRO A 69 11.93 -3.36 -5.01
C PRO A 69 10.69 -2.88 -4.23
N THR A 70 9.59 -2.63 -4.93
CA THR A 70 8.36 -2.07 -4.36
C THR A 70 7.87 -2.86 -3.13
N TRP A 71 7.95 -4.20 -3.18
CA TRP A 71 7.50 -5.06 -2.08
C TRP A 71 8.28 -4.83 -0.78
N LEU A 72 9.57 -4.53 -0.86
CA LEU A 72 10.43 -4.29 0.30
C LEU A 72 10.07 -2.94 0.93
N LEU A 73 9.84 -1.92 0.10
CA LEU A 73 9.38 -0.61 0.54
C LEU A 73 8.01 -0.69 1.25
N MET A 74 7.06 -1.44 0.68
CA MET A 74 5.74 -1.63 1.32
C MET A 74 5.87 -2.35 2.66
N SER A 75 6.71 -3.38 2.70
CA SER A 75 6.95 -4.17 3.92
C SER A 75 7.58 -3.30 4.99
N ALA A 76 8.54 -2.43 4.65
CA ALA A 76 9.14 -1.48 5.59
C ALA A 76 8.11 -0.48 6.12
N ALA A 77 7.28 0.09 5.25
CA ALA A 77 6.25 1.08 5.62
C ALA A 77 5.22 0.52 6.61
N CYS A 78 4.89 -0.76 6.53
CA CYS A 78 3.90 -1.40 7.38
C CYS A 78 4.46 -2.44 8.36
N HIS A 79 5.78 -2.54 8.50
CA HIS A 79 6.47 -3.60 9.26
C HIS A 79 6.04 -5.02 8.85
N GLY A 80 5.64 -5.21 7.59
CA GLY A 80 5.05 -6.44 7.06
C GLY A 80 3.67 -6.79 7.63
N ARG A 81 3.15 -6.02 8.59
CA ARG A 81 1.95 -6.36 9.36
C ARG A 81 0.67 -6.21 8.54
N LEU A 82 0.52 -5.15 7.76
CA LEU A 82 -0.72 -4.91 7.02
C LEU A 82 -1.08 -6.05 6.06
N LEU A 83 -0.06 -6.66 5.46
CA LEU A 83 -0.18 -7.72 4.45
C LEU A 83 0.02 -9.12 5.02
N ALA A 84 0.59 -9.25 6.24
CA ALA A 84 0.78 -10.53 6.90
C ALA A 84 -0.57 -11.11 7.38
N PRO A 85 -0.87 -12.39 7.13
CA PRO A 85 -2.16 -12.98 7.50
C PRO A 85 -2.52 -12.88 8.98
N GLY A 86 -1.55 -12.69 9.89
CA GLY A 86 -1.75 -12.63 11.34
C GLY A 86 -2.00 -11.26 11.99
N TRP A 87 -2.18 -10.17 11.23
CA TRP A 87 -2.41 -8.83 11.81
C TRP A 87 -3.80 -8.24 11.48
N PRO A 88 -4.43 -7.44 12.37
CA PRO A 88 -4.02 -7.25 13.77
C PRO A 88 -4.11 -8.56 14.54
N PRO A 89 -3.27 -8.76 15.58
CA PRO A 89 -3.45 -9.86 16.50
C PRO A 89 -4.86 -9.77 17.12
N ALA A 90 -5.47 -10.93 17.36
CA ALA A 90 -6.77 -11.03 18.02
C ALA A 90 -6.76 -10.36 19.40
#